data_AF-A0A9Q8Z9K3-F1
#
_entry.id   AF-A0A9Q8Z9K3-F1
#
_cell.length_a   1.000
_cell.length_b   1.000
_cell.length_c   1.000
_cell.angle_alpha   90.00
_cell.angle_beta   90.00
_cell.angle_gamma   90.00
#
_symmetry.space_group_name_H-M   'P 1'
#
loop_
_entity.id
_entity.type
_entity.pdbx_description
1 polymer ?
#
loop_
_entity_poly.entity_id
_entity_poly.type
_entity_poly.pdbx_seq_one_letter_code
_entity_poly.pdbx_strand_id
1 'polypeptide(L)'
;MDGQTPNKDATQEERSAVEQIVATKAYVDNPELLPWYTKEVEEPKPDVRDLFENYSKVPSADVAVHIKHYPYPCLGNWGFLNFSIGVSPAYQEVVQRIKDGQQFLDLGCCMGQDVRKLVHDGAPSENTYASDLKQTFWGLGLDMFLDKSSLKTKFLEADIFDDDSQLKQLDGKIDIINAASFFHLFDLEGQIKAAKRVVRLLKPVPNSLIVGRQGGKPEAGSFAHLMKGMDAFWHNAESWKEMWEKVGRETGTEWHVEAVLGEEDLSKRMKTNLVPAGTRYMTFTIRRV
;
A
#
# COMPACT_ATOMS: atom_id res chain seq x y z
N MET A 1 3.88 26.31 -21.10
CA MET A 1 3.70 27.49 -20.22
C MET A 1 2.70 27.06 -19.16
N ASP A 2 2.99 26.85 -17.89
CA ASP A 2 4.22 26.99 -17.11
C ASP A 2 4.27 25.82 -16.12
N GLY A 3 5.25 24.93 -16.28
CA GLY A 3 5.57 23.95 -15.25
C GLY A 3 6.56 24.60 -14.32
N GLN A 4 6.08 25.26 -13.26
CA GLN A 4 6.98 25.73 -12.20
C GLN A 4 7.61 24.50 -11.54
N THR A 5 8.88 24.26 -11.84
CA THR A 5 9.73 23.39 -11.03
C THR A 5 9.68 23.92 -9.61
N PRO A 6 9.33 23.09 -8.59
CA PRO A 6 9.30 23.54 -7.21
C PRO A 6 10.64 24.18 -6.84
N ASN A 7 10.60 25.35 -6.19
CA ASN A 7 11.82 25.97 -5.67
C ASN A 7 12.47 24.98 -4.69
N LYS A 8 13.71 24.57 -4.96
CA LYS A 8 14.43 23.54 -4.18
C LYS A 8 14.53 23.94 -2.69
N ASP A 9 14.70 25.24 -2.42
CA ASP A 9 14.79 25.76 -1.06
C ASP A 9 13.45 25.63 -0.32
N ALA A 10 12.34 26.01 -0.96
CA ALA A 10 10.99 25.88 -0.39
C ALA A 10 10.59 24.41 -0.12
N THR A 11 10.99 23.49 -1.00
CA THR A 11 10.73 22.04 -0.82
C THR A 11 11.51 21.49 0.38
N GLN A 12 12.74 21.96 0.58
CA GLN A 12 13.59 21.55 1.71
C GLN A 12 13.09 22.15 3.04
N GLU A 13 12.59 23.39 3.02
CA GLU A 13 11.95 24.03 4.17
C GLU A 13 10.67 23.29 4.57
N GLU A 14 9.77 23.00 3.62
CA GLU A 14 8.53 22.24 3.87
C GLU A 14 8.84 20.85 4.46
N ARG A 15 9.85 20.16 3.92
CA ARG A 15 10.29 18.86 4.41
C ARG A 15 10.77 18.93 5.86
N SER A 16 11.60 19.92 6.19
CA SER A 16 12.15 20.10 7.54
C SER A 16 11.03 20.42 8.56
N ALA A 17 10.04 21.23 8.15
CA ALA A 17 8.87 21.53 8.97
C ALA A 17 8.02 20.28 9.24
N VAL A 18 7.71 19.50 8.19
CA VAL A 18 6.94 18.25 8.30
C VAL A 18 7.67 17.23 9.17
N GLU A 19 8.98 17.09 9.01
CA GLU A 19 9.81 16.22 9.85
C GLU A 19 9.65 16.57 11.34
N GLN A 20 9.75 17.85 11.69
CA GLN A 20 9.59 18.32 13.06
C GLN A 20 8.17 18.02 13.60
N ILE A 21 7.13 18.26 12.80
CA ILE A 21 5.74 17.95 13.15
C ILE A 21 5.58 16.44 13.44
N VAL A 22 6.16 15.58 12.58
CA VAL A 22 6.08 14.12 12.73
C VAL A 22 6.86 13.65 13.96
N ALA A 23 8.07 14.17 14.17
CA ALA A 23 8.93 13.81 15.30
C ALA A 23 8.32 14.21 16.65
N THR A 24 7.72 15.39 16.73
CA THR A 24 7.06 15.90 17.94
C THR A 24 5.66 15.34 18.16
N LYS A 25 5.08 14.66 17.15
CA LYS A 25 3.68 14.24 17.11
C LYS A 25 2.68 15.39 17.25
N ALA A 26 3.06 16.63 16.90
CA ALA A 26 2.17 17.79 16.98
C ALA A 26 0.89 17.63 16.14
N TYR A 27 0.93 16.78 15.10
CA TYR A 27 -0.23 16.43 14.27
C TYR A 27 -1.34 15.69 15.03
N VAL A 28 -1.07 15.15 16.23
CA VAL A 28 -2.09 14.43 17.01
C VAL A 28 -3.18 15.38 17.50
N ASP A 29 -2.77 16.54 18.01
CA ASP A 29 -3.70 17.56 18.51
C ASP A 29 -4.10 18.56 17.40
N ASN A 30 -3.24 18.74 16.38
CA ASN A 30 -3.48 19.65 15.29
C ASN A 30 -3.11 19.03 13.93
N PRO A 31 -3.96 18.16 13.36
CA PRO A 31 -3.64 17.42 12.14
C PRO A 31 -3.54 18.31 10.89
N GLU A 32 -4.15 19.50 10.91
CA GLU A 32 -4.07 20.51 9.84
C GLU A 32 -2.63 21.06 9.65
N LEU A 33 -1.70 20.79 10.57
CA LEU A 33 -0.27 21.09 10.40
C LEU A 33 0.39 20.30 9.26
N LEU A 34 -0.16 19.16 8.88
CA LEU A 34 0.35 18.36 7.78
C LEU A 34 -0.19 18.93 6.45
N PRO A 35 0.68 19.27 5.47
CA PRO A 35 0.24 19.99 4.26
C PRO A 35 -0.71 19.17 3.38
N TRP A 36 -0.68 17.84 3.48
CA TRP A 36 -1.60 16.95 2.77
C TRP A 36 -2.88 16.61 3.54
N TYR A 37 -3.06 17.11 4.77
CA TYR A 37 -4.27 16.82 5.55
C TYR A 37 -5.50 17.43 4.86
N THR A 38 -6.56 16.63 4.71
CA THR A 38 -7.83 17.08 4.15
C THR A 38 -8.94 16.84 5.17
N LYS A 39 -9.47 17.93 5.73
CA LYS A 39 -10.40 17.93 6.87
C LYS A 39 -11.76 17.31 6.62
N GLU A 40 -12.29 17.38 5.42
CA GLU A 40 -13.59 16.79 5.09
C GLU A 40 -13.37 15.68 4.08
N VAL A 41 -14.16 14.62 4.19
CA VAL A 41 -14.21 13.64 3.11
C VAL A 41 -15.09 14.29 2.06
N GLU A 42 -14.56 14.48 0.85
CA GLU A 42 -15.45 14.64 -0.31
C GLU A 42 -16.39 13.44 -0.35
N GLU A 43 -17.60 13.61 -0.88
CA GLU A 43 -18.58 12.52 -1.02
C GLU A 43 -17.89 11.20 -1.42
N PRO A 44 -18.00 10.13 -0.59
CA PRO A 44 -17.29 8.89 -0.85
C PRO A 44 -17.57 8.37 -2.26
N LYS A 45 -16.52 7.94 -2.95
CA LYS A 45 -16.64 7.36 -4.29
C LYS A 45 -17.61 6.17 -4.27
N PRO A 46 -18.28 5.87 -5.41
CA PRO A 46 -19.30 4.81 -5.46
C PRO A 46 -18.84 3.45 -4.93
N ASP A 47 -17.61 3.05 -5.19
CA ASP A 47 -17.00 1.80 -4.71
C ASP A 47 -16.76 1.81 -3.19
N VAL A 48 -16.27 2.93 -2.66
CA VAL A 48 -16.13 3.16 -1.21
C VAL A 48 -17.47 3.06 -0.52
N ARG A 49 -18.46 3.77 -1.07
CA ARG A 49 -19.83 3.77 -0.56
C ARG A 49 -20.43 2.38 -0.59
N ASP A 50 -20.32 1.66 -1.70
CA ASP A 50 -20.77 0.29 -1.86
C ASP A 50 -20.18 -0.63 -0.78
N LEU A 51 -18.88 -0.52 -0.49
CA LEU A 51 -18.26 -1.31 0.57
C LEU A 51 -18.88 -0.99 1.95
N PHE A 52 -19.01 0.28 2.32
CA PHE A 52 -19.61 0.61 3.63
C PHE A 52 -21.08 0.21 3.75
N GLU A 53 -21.87 0.36 2.68
CA GLU A 53 -23.30 0.00 2.69
C GLU A 53 -23.50 -1.52 2.67
N ASN A 54 -22.81 -2.22 1.77
CA ASN A 54 -23.08 -3.62 1.50
C ASN A 54 -22.18 -4.59 2.26
N TYR A 55 -20.94 -4.22 2.60
CA TYR A 55 -20.08 -5.02 3.47
C TYR A 55 -20.32 -4.67 4.95
N SER A 56 -20.11 -3.40 5.33
CA SER A 56 -20.16 -2.96 6.73
C SER A 56 -21.59 -2.75 7.26
N LYS A 57 -22.60 -2.77 6.37
CA LYS A 57 -24.02 -2.55 6.71
C LYS A 57 -24.31 -1.17 7.31
N VAL A 58 -23.51 -0.17 6.96
CA VAL A 58 -23.76 1.22 7.34
C VAL A 58 -24.93 1.76 6.51
N PRO A 59 -25.96 2.38 7.11
CA PRO A 59 -27.05 2.99 6.35
C PRO A 59 -26.53 4.02 5.35
N SER A 60 -27.09 4.07 4.14
CA SER A 60 -26.58 4.95 3.06
C SER A 60 -26.50 6.44 3.47
N ALA A 61 -27.42 6.90 4.32
CA ALA A 61 -27.45 8.26 4.86
C ALA A 61 -26.29 8.56 5.82
N ASP A 62 -25.71 7.52 6.45
CA ASP A 62 -24.71 7.65 7.50
C ASP A 62 -23.27 7.38 7.01
N VAL A 63 -23.08 6.90 5.78
CA VAL A 63 -21.75 6.52 5.25
C VAL A 63 -20.73 7.64 5.39
N ALA A 64 -21.08 8.87 4.98
CA ALA A 64 -20.14 10.00 5.01
C ALA A 64 -19.73 10.38 6.44
N VAL A 65 -20.66 10.36 7.40
CA VAL A 65 -20.38 10.69 8.82
C VAL A 65 -19.74 9.53 9.59
N HIS A 66 -19.91 8.30 9.10
CA HIS A 66 -19.32 7.10 9.67
C HIS A 66 -17.82 7.00 9.38
N ILE A 67 -17.39 7.46 8.20
CA ILE A 67 -15.97 7.49 7.81
C ILE A 67 -15.25 8.58 8.60
N LYS A 68 -14.38 8.18 9.53
CA LYS A 68 -13.68 9.08 10.44
C LYS A 68 -12.23 9.32 10.02
N HIS A 69 -11.71 10.49 10.34
CA HIS A 69 -10.27 10.73 10.36
C HIS A 69 -9.60 10.02 11.51
N TYR A 70 -8.33 9.72 11.29
CA TYR A 70 -7.42 9.31 12.32
C TYR A 70 -6.16 10.17 12.24
N PRO A 71 -5.59 10.59 13.38
CA PRO A 71 -4.45 11.49 13.42
C PRO A 71 -3.18 10.70 13.12
N TYR A 72 -3.07 10.10 11.94
CA TYR A 72 -1.85 9.48 11.45
C TYR A 72 -1.49 10.10 10.10
N PRO A 73 -0.22 10.48 9.87
CA PRO A 73 0.16 11.19 8.65
C PRO A 73 -0.17 10.41 7.37
N CYS A 74 -0.03 9.08 7.39
CA CYS A 74 -0.40 8.20 6.27
C CYS A 74 -1.91 8.11 6.00
N LEU A 75 -2.76 8.46 6.97
CA LEU A 75 -4.23 8.42 6.87
C LEU A 75 -4.84 9.80 6.58
N GLY A 76 -4.08 10.88 6.79
CA GLY A 76 -4.56 12.27 6.71
C GLY A 76 -5.08 12.72 5.34
N ASN A 77 -4.81 11.95 4.28
CA ASN A 77 -5.35 12.20 2.94
C ASN A 77 -6.26 11.06 2.43
N TRP A 78 -6.95 10.35 3.35
CA TRP A 78 -7.97 9.35 3.00
C TRP A 78 -7.47 8.17 2.16
N GLY A 79 -6.16 7.89 2.15
CA GLY A 79 -5.57 6.82 1.33
C GLY A 79 -6.16 5.43 1.62
N PHE A 80 -6.69 5.21 2.82
CA PHE A 80 -7.38 3.98 3.22
C PHE A 80 -8.75 3.77 2.57
N LEU A 81 -9.31 4.79 1.92
CA LEU A 81 -10.51 4.67 1.07
C LEU A 81 -10.16 4.29 -0.37
N ASN A 82 -8.89 4.08 -0.69
CA ASN A 82 -8.44 3.68 -2.02
C ASN A 82 -8.18 2.17 -2.03
N PHE A 83 -9.14 1.39 -2.55
CA PHE A 83 -9.05 -0.06 -2.69
C PHE A 83 -8.15 -0.45 -3.85
N SER A 84 -6.85 -0.25 -3.64
CA SER A 84 -5.80 -0.32 -4.64
C SER A 84 -5.68 -1.67 -5.32
N ILE A 85 -6.01 -2.75 -4.63
CA ILE A 85 -5.97 -4.09 -5.22
C ILE A 85 -6.99 -4.23 -6.35
N GLY A 86 -8.13 -3.51 -6.25
CA GLY A 86 -9.22 -3.56 -7.21
C GLY A 86 -8.86 -2.99 -8.60
N VAL A 87 -7.79 -2.21 -8.70
CA VAL A 87 -7.29 -1.69 -9.99
C VAL A 87 -6.25 -2.60 -10.65
N SER A 88 -5.82 -3.67 -9.97
CA SER A 88 -4.87 -4.62 -10.55
C SER A 88 -5.51 -5.35 -11.74
N PRO A 89 -4.81 -5.49 -12.88
CA PRO A 89 -5.26 -6.36 -13.98
C PRO A 89 -5.51 -7.81 -13.55
N ALA A 90 -4.82 -8.27 -12.49
CA ALA A 90 -4.97 -9.62 -11.95
C ALA A 90 -6.07 -9.74 -10.88
N TYR A 91 -6.82 -8.68 -10.58
CA TYR A 91 -7.76 -8.65 -9.44
C TYR A 91 -8.78 -9.80 -9.47
N GLN A 92 -9.40 -10.06 -10.62
CA GLN A 92 -10.38 -11.16 -10.75
C GLN A 92 -9.74 -12.54 -10.59
N GLU A 93 -8.51 -12.73 -11.07
CA GLU A 93 -7.74 -13.95 -10.82
C GLU A 93 -7.49 -14.13 -9.32
N VAL A 94 -7.08 -13.07 -8.62
CA VAL A 94 -6.82 -13.09 -7.18
C VAL A 94 -8.07 -13.50 -6.40
N VAL A 95 -9.21 -12.86 -6.67
CA VAL A 95 -10.50 -13.21 -6.02
C VAL A 95 -10.84 -14.69 -6.26
N GLN A 96 -10.72 -15.17 -7.50
CA GLN A 96 -11.05 -16.55 -7.84
C GLN A 96 -10.12 -17.55 -7.15
N ARG A 97 -8.81 -17.31 -7.14
CA ARG A 97 -7.84 -18.20 -6.51
C ARG A 97 -8.06 -18.33 -5.01
N ILE A 98 -8.45 -17.25 -4.32
CA ILE A 98 -8.78 -17.30 -2.89
C ILE A 98 -10.07 -18.10 -2.66
N LYS A 99 -11.08 -17.96 -3.53
CA LYS A 99 -12.29 -18.80 -3.52
C LYS A 99 -11.96 -20.29 -3.72
N ASP A 100 -10.96 -20.59 -4.53
CA ASP A 100 -10.48 -21.94 -4.79
C ASP A 100 -9.58 -22.50 -3.66
N GLY A 101 -9.42 -21.77 -2.54
CA GLY A 101 -8.71 -22.23 -1.35
C GLY A 101 -7.26 -21.76 -1.22
N GLN A 102 -6.76 -20.96 -2.15
CA GLN A 102 -5.39 -20.44 -2.08
C GLN A 102 -5.23 -19.36 -1.00
N GLN A 103 -4.04 -19.30 -0.42
CA GLN A 103 -3.73 -18.41 0.68
C GLN A 103 -3.21 -17.06 0.16
N PHE A 104 -3.78 -15.98 0.68
CA PHE A 104 -3.44 -14.61 0.31
C PHE A 104 -2.84 -13.85 1.50
N LEU A 105 -1.87 -12.97 1.24
CA LEU A 105 -1.32 -12.04 2.23
C LEU A 105 -1.37 -10.60 1.71
N ASP A 106 -1.98 -9.70 2.48
CA ASP A 106 -1.85 -8.25 2.30
C ASP A 106 -0.66 -7.71 3.13
N LEU A 107 0.42 -7.33 2.46
CA LEU A 107 1.66 -6.88 3.10
C LEU A 107 1.71 -5.35 3.18
N GLY A 108 1.78 -4.82 4.41
CA GLY A 108 1.58 -3.38 4.66
C GLY A 108 0.10 -3.01 4.61
N CYS A 109 -0.74 -3.83 5.24
CA CYS A 109 -2.19 -3.78 5.06
C CYS A 109 -2.87 -2.51 5.60
N CYS A 110 -2.18 -1.74 6.45
CA CYS A 110 -2.72 -0.59 7.15
C CYS A 110 -4.03 -0.92 7.87
N MET A 111 -5.17 -0.40 7.40
CA MET A 111 -6.49 -0.68 7.97
C MET A 111 -7.09 -2.00 7.49
N GLY A 112 -6.47 -2.70 6.53
CA GLY A 112 -6.97 -3.92 5.91
C GLY A 112 -8.10 -3.66 4.90
N GLN A 113 -8.08 -2.51 4.22
CA GLN A 113 -9.12 -2.12 3.26
C GLN A 113 -9.12 -3.01 2.01
N ASP A 114 -7.95 -3.41 1.52
CA ASP A 114 -7.83 -4.22 0.30
C ASP A 114 -8.34 -5.66 0.55
N VAL A 115 -8.08 -6.22 1.73
CA VAL A 115 -8.67 -7.50 2.16
C VAL A 115 -10.19 -7.42 2.22
N ARG A 116 -10.76 -6.35 2.79
CA ARG A 116 -12.22 -6.19 2.86
C ARG A 116 -12.85 -6.05 1.49
N LYS A 117 -12.18 -5.36 0.57
CA LYS A 117 -12.60 -5.31 -0.83
C LYS A 117 -12.62 -6.70 -1.47
N LEU A 118 -11.61 -7.55 -1.21
CA LEU A 118 -11.63 -8.95 -1.66
C LEU A 118 -12.79 -9.75 -1.06
N VAL A 119 -13.02 -9.62 0.25
CA VAL A 119 -14.07 -10.36 0.97
C VAL A 119 -15.46 -9.93 0.50
N HIS A 120 -15.67 -8.64 0.29
CA HIS A 120 -16.89 -8.09 -0.30
C HIS A 120 -17.20 -8.68 -1.68
N ASP A 121 -16.17 -8.91 -2.49
CA ASP A 121 -16.29 -9.56 -3.81
C ASP A 121 -16.35 -11.11 -3.73
N GLY A 122 -16.46 -11.64 -2.51
CA GLY A 122 -16.75 -13.04 -2.20
C GLY A 122 -15.53 -13.91 -1.89
N ALA A 123 -14.35 -13.33 -1.68
CA ALA A 123 -13.20 -14.10 -1.23
C ALA A 123 -13.39 -14.59 0.23
N PRO A 124 -13.21 -15.88 0.55
CA PRO A 124 -13.30 -16.40 1.91
C PRO A 124 -12.20 -15.81 2.80
N SER A 125 -12.58 -15.03 3.80
CA SER A 125 -11.64 -14.30 4.68
C SER A 125 -10.72 -15.24 5.49
N GLU A 126 -11.13 -16.47 5.75
CA GLU A 126 -10.32 -17.50 6.42
C GLU A 126 -9.05 -17.90 5.65
N ASN A 127 -9.03 -17.64 4.33
CA ASN A 127 -7.87 -17.88 3.46
C ASN A 127 -6.97 -16.65 3.32
N THR A 128 -7.22 -15.59 4.10
CA THR A 128 -6.49 -14.33 4.01
C THR A 128 -5.69 -14.02 5.27
N TYR A 129 -4.49 -13.49 5.06
CA TYR A 129 -3.64 -12.89 6.06
C TYR A 129 -3.45 -11.41 5.73
N ALA A 130 -3.19 -10.61 6.74
CA ALA A 130 -2.86 -9.20 6.60
C ALA A 130 -1.75 -8.86 7.59
N SER A 131 -0.74 -8.11 7.17
CA SER A 131 0.41 -7.79 8.01
C SER A 131 0.72 -6.31 7.95
N ASP A 132 1.04 -5.72 9.09
CA ASP A 132 1.57 -4.36 9.19
C ASP A 132 2.52 -4.26 10.39
N LEU A 133 3.27 -3.16 10.50
CA LEU A 133 4.20 -2.91 11.60
C LEU A 133 3.49 -2.60 12.92
N LYS A 134 2.23 -2.14 12.89
CA LYS A 134 1.52 -1.68 14.08
C LYS A 134 0.08 -2.16 14.12
N GLN A 135 -0.26 -2.89 15.18
CA GLN A 135 -1.64 -3.37 15.42
C GLN A 135 -2.69 -2.28 15.43
N THR A 136 -2.35 -1.06 15.85
CA THR A 136 -3.32 0.03 15.92
C THR A 136 -4.01 0.27 14.58
N PHE A 137 -3.32 0.15 13.43
CA PHE A 137 -3.91 0.47 12.14
C PHE A 137 -5.09 -0.43 11.77
N TRP A 138 -4.92 -1.75 11.81
CA TRP A 138 -6.04 -2.64 11.50
C TRP A 138 -7.06 -2.68 12.63
N GLY A 139 -6.69 -2.36 13.87
CA GLY A 139 -7.64 -2.12 14.96
C GLY A 139 -8.66 -1.03 14.61
N LEU A 140 -8.18 0.10 14.09
CA LEU A 140 -9.04 1.19 13.59
C LEU A 140 -9.88 0.74 12.39
N GLY A 141 -9.29 -0.06 11.50
CA GLY A 141 -10.03 -0.66 10.38
C GLY A 141 -11.19 -1.55 10.85
N LEU A 142 -10.95 -2.42 11.83
CA LEU A 142 -11.97 -3.31 12.40
C LEU A 142 -13.14 -2.54 13.03
N ASP A 143 -12.85 -1.40 13.69
CA ASP A 143 -13.88 -0.49 14.20
C ASP A 143 -14.62 0.22 13.07
N MET A 144 -13.91 0.71 12.06
CA MET A 144 -14.48 1.45 10.95
C MET A 144 -15.34 0.58 10.03
N PHE A 145 -14.97 -0.68 9.79
CA PHE A 145 -15.73 -1.57 8.91
C PHE A 145 -16.73 -2.47 9.66
N LEU A 146 -16.87 -2.30 10.99
CA LEU A 146 -17.85 -2.99 11.83
C LEU A 146 -17.78 -4.53 11.74
N ASP A 147 -16.59 -5.08 11.53
CA ASP A 147 -16.40 -6.47 11.13
C ASP A 147 -15.54 -7.31 12.10
N LYS A 148 -15.30 -6.80 13.32
CA LYS A 148 -14.57 -7.50 14.39
C LYS A 148 -14.99 -8.96 14.61
N SER A 149 -16.27 -9.27 14.41
CA SER A 149 -16.82 -10.61 14.63
C SER A 149 -16.94 -11.45 13.35
N SER A 150 -17.08 -10.79 12.19
CA SER A 150 -17.33 -11.43 10.89
C SER A 150 -16.06 -11.70 10.09
N LEU A 151 -15.08 -10.79 10.10
CA LEU A 151 -13.83 -10.94 9.35
C LEU A 151 -12.94 -12.03 9.99
N LYS A 152 -12.61 -13.08 9.22
CA LYS A 152 -11.76 -14.21 9.68
C LYS A 152 -10.30 -14.09 9.23
N THR A 153 -9.95 -12.98 8.57
CA THR A 153 -8.56 -12.66 8.20
C THR A 153 -7.66 -12.69 9.43
N LYS A 154 -6.49 -13.32 9.29
CA LYS A 154 -5.49 -13.36 10.35
C LYS A 154 -4.55 -12.16 10.21
N PHE A 155 -4.61 -11.25 11.18
CA PHE A 155 -3.74 -10.07 11.24
C PHE A 155 -2.44 -10.39 11.99
N LEU A 156 -1.30 -9.96 11.44
CA LEU A 156 0.02 -10.19 11.99
C LEU A 156 0.76 -8.86 12.20
N GLU A 157 1.28 -8.63 13.40
CA GLU A 157 2.23 -7.55 13.64
C GLU A 157 3.64 -8.03 13.30
N ALA A 158 4.24 -7.45 12.26
CA ALA A 158 5.54 -7.91 11.78
C ALA A 158 6.31 -6.84 11.02
N ASP A 159 7.63 -6.86 11.21
CA ASP A 159 8.59 -6.18 10.36
C ASP A 159 9.09 -7.14 9.27
N ILE A 160 9.02 -6.72 8.00
CA ILE A 160 9.50 -7.49 6.86
C ILE A 160 11.02 -7.75 6.92
N PHE A 161 11.77 -6.91 7.62
CA PHE A 161 13.22 -7.03 7.74
C PHE A 161 13.67 -7.83 8.96
N ASP A 162 12.74 -8.22 9.83
CA ASP A 162 12.97 -9.14 10.93
C ASP A 162 12.58 -10.57 10.53
N ASP A 163 13.59 -11.43 10.43
CA ASP A 163 13.44 -12.84 10.05
C ASP A 163 12.67 -13.66 11.09
N ASP A 164 12.62 -13.20 12.35
CA ASP A 164 11.92 -13.86 13.45
C ASP A 164 10.55 -13.23 13.77
N SER A 165 10.12 -12.25 12.96
CA SER A 165 8.77 -11.68 13.06
C SER A 165 7.66 -12.72 12.85
N GLN A 166 6.42 -12.34 13.15
CA GLN A 166 5.27 -13.22 12.97
C GLN A 166 5.08 -13.71 11.53
N LEU A 167 5.67 -13.04 10.52
CA LEU A 167 5.65 -13.50 9.13
C LEU A 167 6.38 -14.83 8.92
N LYS A 168 7.33 -15.19 9.79
CA LYS A 168 8.05 -16.48 9.72
C LYS A 168 7.12 -17.69 9.67
N GLN A 169 5.95 -17.60 10.31
CA GLN A 169 4.97 -18.69 10.29
C GLN A 169 4.37 -18.94 8.89
N LEU A 170 4.51 -17.98 7.96
CA LEU A 170 3.99 -18.02 6.60
C LEU A 170 5.06 -18.40 5.55
N ASP A 171 6.31 -18.61 5.94
CA ASP A 171 7.39 -19.00 5.02
C ASP A 171 6.99 -20.23 4.18
N GLY A 172 7.06 -20.09 2.85
CA GLY A 172 6.73 -21.14 1.90
C GLY A 172 5.24 -21.52 1.83
N LYS A 173 4.31 -20.69 2.34
CA LYS A 173 2.88 -21.06 2.47
C LYS A 173 1.91 -20.18 1.70
N ILE A 174 2.34 -19.02 1.23
CA ILE A 174 1.44 -18.04 0.59
C ILE A 174 1.43 -18.22 -0.92
N ASP A 175 0.25 -18.24 -1.53
CA ASP A 175 0.11 -18.34 -2.99
C ASP A 175 0.15 -16.97 -3.67
N ILE A 176 -0.42 -15.96 -3.00
CA ILE A 176 -0.62 -14.60 -3.53
C ILE A 176 -0.24 -13.57 -2.48
N ILE A 177 0.60 -12.60 -2.84
CA ILE A 177 0.93 -11.45 -1.98
C ILE A 177 0.49 -10.16 -2.67
N ASN A 178 -0.33 -9.35 -1.99
CA ASN A 178 -0.53 -7.95 -2.34
C ASN A 178 0.51 -7.10 -1.59
N ALA A 179 1.19 -6.21 -2.32
CA ALA A 179 2.18 -5.28 -1.77
C ALA A 179 1.89 -3.85 -2.26
N ALA A 180 0.68 -3.36 -1.99
CA ALA A 180 0.28 -2.02 -2.37
C ALA A 180 0.94 -0.96 -1.48
N SER A 181 1.43 0.12 -2.08
CA SER A 181 2.08 1.23 -1.37
C SER A 181 3.19 0.79 -0.40
N PHE A 182 3.90 -0.30 -0.71
CA PHE A 182 4.88 -0.92 0.19
C PHE A 182 6.33 -0.67 -0.21
N PHE A 183 6.76 -1.14 -1.39
CA PHE A 183 8.19 -1.09 -1.75
C PHE A 183 8.72 0.35 -1.89
N HIS A 184 7.91 1.27 -2.39
CA HIS A 184 8.30 2.68 -2.58
C HIS A 184 8.69 3.43 -1.29
N LEU A 185 8.50 2.81 -0.12
CA LEU A 185 8.93 3.32 1.19
C LEU A 185 10.44 3.15 1.43
N PHE A 186 11.11 2.29 0.66
CA PHE A 186 12.51 1.94 0.86
C PHE A 186 13.39 2.41 -0.28
N ASP A 187 14.69 2.51 -0.03
CA ASP A 187 15.71 2.65 -1.06
C ASP A 187 15.84 1.37 -1.89
N LEU A 188 16.64 1.39 -2.95
CA LEU A 188 16.75 0.25 -3.86
C LEU A 188 17.27 -1.02 -3.16
N GLU A 189 18.22 -0.89 -2.23
CA GLU A 189 18.75 -2.03 -1.48
C GLU A 189 17.70 -2.63 -0.53
N GLY A 190 16.98 -1.78 0.21
CA GLY A 190 15.86 -2.17 1.05
C GLY A 190 14.74 -2.84 0.26
N GLN A 191 14.42 -2.34 -0.94
CA GLN A 191 13.44 -2.97 -1.83
C GLN A 191 13.87 -4.36 -2.27
N ILE A 192 15.13 -4.56 -2.65
CA ILE A 192 15.68 -5.88 -2.99
C ILE A 192 15.61 -6.81 -1.78
N LYS A 193 15.99 -6.35 -0.58
CA LYS A 193 15.91 -7.14 0.66
C LYS A 193 14.48 -7.54 0.98
N ALA A 194 13.54 -6.60 0.90
CA ALA A 194 12.11 -6.87 1.10
C ALA A 194 11.56 -7.85 0.04
N ALA A 195 11.94 -7.69 -1.23
CA ALA A 195 11.51 -8.57 -2.31
C ALA A 195 12.00 -10.01 -2.10
N LYS A 196 13.26 -10.20 -1.66
CA LYS A 196 13.77 -11.52 -1.27
C LYS A 196 12.98 -12.13 -0.11
N ARG A 197 12.57 -11.33 0.88
CA ARG A 197 11.71 -11.80 1.97
C ARG A 197 10.34 -12.23 1.43
N VAL A 198 9.74 -11.46 0.53
CA VAL A 198 8.49 -11.79 -0.16
C VAL A 198 8.62 -13.12 -0.92
N VAL A 199 9.73 -13.36 -1.63
CA VAL A 199 10.01 -14.63 -2.30
C VAL A 199 10.02 -15.81 -1.31
N ARG A 200 10.55 -15.63 -0.09
CA ARG A 200 10.54 -16.67 0.96
C ARG A 200 9.16 -16.95 1.54
N LEU A 201 8.26 -15.96 1.56
CA LEU A 201 6.88 -16.12 2.04
C LEU A 201 6.02 -16.90 1.03
N LEU A 202 6.30 -16.74 -0.26
CA LEU A 202 5.60 -17.45 -1.32
C LEU A 202 5.91 -18.95 -1.32
N LYS A 203 4.91 -19.75 -1.69
CA LYS A 203 5.12 -21.17 -2.00
C LYS A 203 6.17 -21.33 -3.11
N PRO A 204 7.01 -22.37 -3.05
CA PRO A 204 8.02 -22.59 -4.06
C PRO A 204 7.47 -23.28 -5.33
N VAL A 205 6.36 -22.77 -5.88
CA VAL A 205 5.65 -23.37 -7.02
C VAL A 205 5.39 -22.34 -8.13
N PRO A 206 5.34 -22.79 -9.41
CA PRO A 206 4.92 -21.94 -10.53
C PRO A 206 3.58 -21.28 -10.27
N ASN A 207 3.37 -20.10 -10.86
CA ASN A 207 2.17 -19.27 -10.70
C ASN A 207 1.94 -18.66 -9.30
N SER A 208 2.89 -18.79 -8.37
CA SER A 208 2.91 -17.94 -7.17
C SER A 208 2.96 -16.47 -7.61
N LEU A 209 2.13 -15.64 -6.99
CA LEU A 209 1.74 -14.34 -7.55
C LEU A 209 2.03 -13.20 -6.57
N ILE A 210 2.56 -12.11 -7.09
CA ILE A 210 2.68 -10.85 -6.37
C ILE A 210 1.95 -9.79 -7.20
N VAL A 211 1.10 -9.02 -6.55
CA VAL A 211 0.39 -7.89 -7.14
C VAL A 211 0.58 -6.64 -6.30
N GLY A 212 0.41 -5.47 -6.89
CA GLY A 212 0.36 -4.24 -6.11
C GLY A 212 0.27 -3.00 -6.98
N ARG A 213 0.10 -1.87 -6.29
CA ARG A 213 0.16 -0.53 -6.86
C ARG A 213 0.98 0.37 -5.96
N GLN A 214 1.90 1.15 -6.50
CA GLN A 214 2.74 2.05 -5.72
C GLN A 214 3.05 3.35 -6.47
N GLY A 215 3.73 4.29 -5.81
CA GLY A 215 4.29 5.46 -6.48
C GLY A 215 5.41 5.07 -7.44
N GLY A 216 5.41 5.66 -8.62
CA GLY A 216 6.42 5.49 -9.65
C GLY A 216 6.67 6.79 -10.41
N LYS A 217 7.67 6.78 -11.27
CA LYS A 217 8.10 7.93 -12.07
C LYS A 217 8.39 7.50 -13.50
N PRO A 218 8.25 8.38 -14.51
CA PRO A 218 8.70 8.08 -15.86
C PRO A 218 10.21 7.80 -15.93
N GLU A 219 10.99 8.56 -15.18
CA GLU A 219 12.41 8.35 -14.97
C GLU A 219 12.62 7.85 -13.53
N ALA A 220 13.11 6.61 -13.40
CA ALA A 220 13.39 6.01 -12.11
C ALA A 220 14.54 6.71 -11.39
N GLY A 221 14.52 6.73 -10.06
CA GLY A 221 15.60 7.34 -9.29
C GLY A 221 15.39 7.36 -7.79
N SER A 222 16.44 7.79 -7.08
CA SER A 222 16.41 8.03 -5.64
C SER A 222 15.83 9.40 -5.34
N PHE A 223 14.93 9.44 -4.36
CA PHE A 223 14.32 10.64 -3.84
C PHE A 223 14.51 10.64 -2.33
N ALA A 224 14.87 11.78 -1.78
CA ALA A 224 14.94 11.91 -0.33
C ALA A 224 13.56 11.60 0.26
N HIS A 225 13.51 10.79 1.32
CA HIS A 225 12.28 10.45 2.03
C HIS A 225 11.81 11.63 2.91
N LEU A 226 10.56 11.60 3.37
CA LEU A 226 10.03 12.56 4.35
C LEU A 226 10.86 12.62 5.65
N MET A 227 11.54 11.53 6.00
CA MET A 227 12.38 11.41 7.18
C MET A 227 13.84 11.61 6.76
N LYS A 228 14.56 12.51 7.44
CA LYS A 228 15.94 12.86 7.10
C LYS A 228 16.86 11.64 7.20
N GLY A 229 17.72 11.46 6.20
CA GLY A 229 18.69 10.36 6.14
C GLY A 229 18.10 9.03 5.64
N MET A 230 16.83 9.01 5.24
CA MET A 230 16.23 7.91 4.49
C MET A 230 16.03 8.33 3.04
N ASP A 231 16.34 7.43 2.12
CA ASP A 231 16.04 7.58 0.70
C ASP A 231 14.96 6.58 0.29
N ALA A 232 14.18 6.95 -0.72
CA ALA A 232 13.24 6.07 -1.39
C ALA A 232 13.64 5.95 -2.87
N PHE A 233 13.51 4.76 -3.46
CA PHE A 233 13.73 4.57 -4.89
C PHE A 233 12.39 4.40 -5.61
N TRP A 234 12.05 5.29 -6.54
CA TRP A 234 10.80 5.19 -7.27
C TRP A 234 11.06 4.70 -8.67
N HIS A 235 10.37 3.62 -9.03
CA HIS A 235 10.58 2.88 -10.26
C HIS A 235 9.72 3.42 -11.42
N ASN A 236 10.23 3.23 -12.64
CA ASN A 236 9.43 3.04 -13.85
C ASN A 236 9.26 1.53 -14.13
N ALA A 237 8.55 1.16 -15.19
CA ALA A 237 8.29 -0.25 -15.50
C ALA A 237 9.59 -1.03 -15.79
N GLU A 238 10.54 -0.42 -16.49
CA GLU A 238 11.82 -1.03 -16.88
C GLU A 238 12.69 -1.33 -15.66
N SER A 239 12.95 -0.34 -14.81
CA SER A 239 13.76 -0.52 -13.59
C SER A 239 13.10 -1.46 -12.58
N TRP A 240 11.77 -1.54 -12.56
CA TRP A 240 11.05 -2.52 -11.73
C TRP A 240 11.33 -3.95 -12.19
N LYS A 241 11.29 -4.18 -13.51
CA LYS A 241 11.65 -5.46 -14.10
C LYS A 241 13.11 -5.83 -13.83
N GLU A 242 14.05 -4.90 -14.02
CA GLU A 242 15.48 -5.12 -13.74
C GLU A 242 15.74 -5.49 -12.27
N MET A 243 15.03 -4.86 -11.33
CA MET A 243 15.11 -5.22 -9.91
C MET A 243 14.68 -6.66 -9.68
N TRP A 244 13.55 -7.08 -10.26
CA TRP A 244 13.03 -8.44 -10.10
C TRP A 244 13.88 -9.50 -10.81
N GLU A 245 14.52 -9.17 -11.93
CA GLU A 245 15.54 -10.03 -12.54
C GLU A 245 16.73 -10.25 -11.60
N LYS A 246 17.17 -9.19 -10.90
CA LYS A 246 18.22 -9.31 -9.87
C LYS A 246 17.76 -10.15 -8.68
N VAL A 247 16.55 -9.94 -8.18
CA VAL A 247 15.95 -10.75 -7.10
C VAL A 247 15.89 -12.22 -7.52
N GLY A 248 15.47 -12.50 -8.76
CA GLY A 248 15.45 -13.86 -9.32
C GLY A 248 16.82 -14.53 -9.27
N ARG A 249 17.86 -13.87 -9.82
CA ARG A 249 19.25 -14.37 -9.78
C ARG A 249 19.73 -14.65 -8.35
N GLU A 250 19.46 -13.74 -7.42
CA GLU A 250 19.97 -13.83 -6.04
C GLU A 250 19.18 -14.81 -5.15
N THR A 251 18.01 -15.26 -5.59
CA THR A 251 17.18 -16.24 -4.88
C THR A 251 17.07 -17.58 -5.60
N GLY A 252 17.68 -17.73 -6.78
CA GLY A 252 17.55 -18.93 -7.61
C GLY A 252 16.12 -19.14 -8.12
N THR A 253 15.40 -18.06 -8.41
CA THR A 253 14.01 -18.08 -8.92
C THR A 253 13.89 -17.31 -10.23
N GLU A 254 12.82 -17.56 -10.97
CA GLU A 254 12.53 -16.87 -12.23
C GLU A 254 11.13 -16.25 -12.17
N TRP A 255 11.00 -15.04 -12.73
CA TRP A 255 9.79 -14.24 -12.62
C TRP A 255 9.41 -13.63 -13.97
N HIS A 256 8.14 -13.76 -14.33
CA HIS A 256 7.52 -12.92 -15.33
C HIS A 256 7.00 -11.65 -14.66
N VAL A 257 7.48 -10.48 -15.09
CA VAL A 257 7.19 -9.19 -14.47
C VAL A 257 6.47 -8.29 -15.46
N GLU A 258 5.27 -7.86 -15.08
CA GLU A 258 4.48 -6.85 -15.78
C GLU A 258 4.34 -5.64 -14.87
N ALA A 259 4.61 -4.44 -15.39
CA ALA A 259 4.41 -3.20 -14.68
C ALA A 259 3.93 -2.11 -15.65
N VAL A 260 2.98 -1.30 -15.20
CA VAL A 260 2.38 -0.22 -15.99
C VAL A 260 2.34 1.05 -15.15
N LEU A 261 2.96 2.10 -15.67
CA LEU A 261 2.89 3.43 -15.10
C LEU A 261 1.65 4.15 -15.65
N GLY A 262 0.77 4.60 -14.78
CA GLY A 262 -0.43 5.35 -15.14
C GLY A 262 -0.12 6.74 -15.70
N GLU A 263 -1.16 7.43 -16.16
CA GLU A 263 -1.02 8.75 -16.81
C GLU A 263 -1.15 9.93 -15.84
N GLU A 264 -1.90 9.75 -14.75
CA GLU A 264 -2.22 10.81 -13.79
C GLU A 264 -0.98 11.24 -12.99
N ASP A 265 -0.67 12.55 -13.04
CA ASP A 265 0.36 13.16 -12.22
C ASP A 265 -0.17 13.46 -10.81
N LEU A 266 0.21 12.62 -9.85
CA LEU A 266 -0.21 12.66 -8.47
C LEU A 266 0.23 13.93 -7.74
N SER A 267 1.29 14.61 -8.18
CA SER A 267 1.70 15.88 -7.56
C SER A 267 0.63 16.97 -7.74
N LYS A 268 -0.20 16.87 -8.80
CA LYS A 268 -1.28 17.83 -9.07
C LYS A 268 -2.49 17.63 -8.17
N ARG A 269 -2.60 16.44 -7.54
CA ARG A 269 -3.68 16.09 -6.62
C ARG A 269 -3.32 16.33 -5.16
N MET A 270 -2.02 16.42 -4.87
CA MET A 270 -1.50 16.52 -3.51
C MET A 270 -1.27 17.98 -3.14
N LYS A 271 -1.70 18.38 -1.95
CA LYS A 271 -1.53 19.74 -1.41
C LYS A 271 -0.12 20.02 -0.85
N THR A 272 0.90 19.33 -1.36
CA THR A 272 2.28 19.36 -0.84
C THR A 272 3.30 19.31 -1.97
N ASN A 273 4.42 20.02 -1.83
CA ASN A 273 5.53 19.96 -2.79
C ASN A 273 6.45 18.75 -2.56
N LEU A 274 6.17 17.95 -1.53
CA LEU A 274 6.97 16.78 -1.15
C LEU A 274 6.73 15.59 -2.09
N VAL A 275 5.66 15.62 -2.88
CA VAL A 275 5.42 14.68 -3.98
C VAL A 275 6.00 15.29 -5.26
N PRO A 276 7.12 14.77 -5.81
CA PRO A 276 7.76 15.36 -6.98
C PRO A 276 6.82 15.39 -8.20
N ALA A 277 6.97 16.38 -9.07
CA ALA A 277 6.23 16.45 -10.32
C ALA A 277 6.44 15.19 -11.19
N GLY A 278 5.39 14.76 -11.88
CA GLY A 278 5.39 13.57 -12.73
C GLY A 278 5.33 12.25 -11.96
N THR A 279 5.04 12.29 -10.66
CA THR A 279 4.77 11.09 -9.87
C THR A 279 3.47 10.46 -10.32
N ARG A 280 3.46 9.17 -10.60
CA ARG A 280 2.28 8.44 -11.10
C ARG A 280 2.09 7.17 -10.30
N TYR A 281 0.88 6.62 -10.30
CA TYR A 281 0.72 5.26 -9.81
C TYR A 281 1.31 4.27 -10.83
N MET A 282 2.06 3.29 -10.34
CA MET A 282 2.49 2.13 -11.10
C MET A 282 1.81 0.89 -10.53
N THR A 283 1.10 0.14 -11.37
CA THR A 283 0.60 -1.20 -11.03
C THR A 283 1.60 -2.25 -11.48
N PHE A 284 1.72 -3.35 -10.74
CA PHE A 284 2.56 -4.47 -11.14
C PHE A 284 1.91 -5.82 -10.83
N THR A 285 2.28 -6.80 -11.65
CA THR A 285 1.95 -8.22 -11.52
C THR A 285 3.25 -9.00 -11.75
N ILE A 286 3.65 -9.82 -10.80
CA ILE A 286 4.88 -10.60 -10.86
C ILE A 286 4.53 -12.06 -10.59
N ARG A 287 4.86 -12.93 -11.53
CA ARG A 287 4.46 -14.34 -11.51
C ARG A 287 5.69 -15.23 -11.54
N ARG A 288 5.74 -16.20 -10.64
CA ARG A 288 6.79 -17.22 -10.64
C ARG A 288 6.65 -18.13 -11.86
N VAL A 289 7.75 -18.34 -12.57
CA VAL A 289 7.87 -19.30 -13.68
C VAL A 289 8.08 -20.72 -13.14
#